data_AF-F9N3V5-F1
#
_entry.id   AF-F9N3V5-F1
#
_cell.length_a   1.000
_cell.length_b   1.000
_cell.length_c   1.000
_cell.angle_alpha   90.00
_cell.angle_beta   90.00
_cell.angle_gamma   90.00
#
_symmetry.space_group_name_H-M   'P 1'
#
loop_
_entity.id
_entity.type
_entity.pdbx_description
1 polymer ?
#
loop_
_entity_poly.entity_id
_entity_poly.type
_entity_poly.pdbx_seq_one_letter_code
_entity_poly.pdbx_strand_id
1 'polypeptide(L)'
;TVDFGDAKVIAKNLDASIAYKAGNGDTKKTVKLQDGFNFTAATDTAADTDVPKSGLAITTGTNGVVTFGLDKATRSTIDNAADKDLSNLSDTGKTTVKELAKGAAQDAVKVADGINTTVEKDTATVGVTTYKVNANDTTVAVTGDGLAIKGGDLGTDKVRKYSLDLSDTVKAKLNAINNVGDTASNGRDGVNGASGAKGLTGKDGLNDKTLTDKVNALRNGEAGSVVYTDENGARLVKAKDGEYYK
;
A
#
# COMPACT_ATOMS: atom_id res chain seq x y z
N THR A 1 -60.29 -5.53 68.96
CA THR A 1 -59.04 -4.96 69.52
C THR A 1 -59.34 -4.56 70.95
N VAL A 2 -58.56 -5.02 71.93
CA VAL A 2 -58.75 -4.55 73.30
C VAL A 2 -57.96 -3.25 73.43
N ASP A 3 -58.66 -2.14 73.56
CA ASP A 3 -58.08 -0.83 73.83
C ASP A 3 -58.02 -0.64 75.35
N PHE A 4 -56.81 -0.48 75.88
CA PHE A 4 -56.60 -0.30 77.31
C PHE A 4 -56.54 1.19 77.72
N GLY A 5 -56.67 2.14 76.78
CA GLY A 5 -56.58 3.58 77.08
C GLY A 5 -55.30 3.93 77.86
N ASP A 6 -55.44 4.75 78.90
CA ASP A 6 -54.34 5.11 79.81
C ASP A 6 -54.09 4.08 80.92
N ALA A 7 -54.73 2.89 80.85
CA ALA A 7 -54.56 1.88 81.89
C ALA A 7 -53.14 1.32 81.89
N LYS A 8 -52.50 1.35 83.05
CA LYS A 8 -51.18 0.74 83.26
C LYS A 8 -51.29 -0.78 83.24
N VAL A 9 -51.01 -1.40 82.09
CA VAL A 9 -50.89 -2.86 81.98
C VAL A 9 -49.59 -3.31 82.64
N ILE A 10 -49.69 -3.99 83.78
CA ILE A 10 -48.55 -4.59 84.47
C ILE A 10 -48.45 -6.05 84.04
N ALA A 11 -47.56 -6.34 83.08
CA ALA A 11 -47.14 -7.71 82.81
C ALA A 11 -46.26 -8.19 83.98
N LYS A 12 -46.86 -8.90 84.94
CA LYS A 12 -46.18 -9.37 86.17
C LYS A 12 -44.99 -10.29 85.94
N ASN A 13 -44.79 -10.75 84.71
CA ASN A 13 -43.75 -11.71 84.34
C ASN A 13 -42.96 -11.24 83.12
N LEU A 14 -42.54 -9.97 83.11
CA LEU A 14 -41.55 -9.47 82.14
C LEU A 14 -40.20 -10.21 82.30
N ASP A 15 -39.96 -10.81 83.47
CA ASP A 15 -38.86 -11.74 83.74
C ASP A 15 -39.07 -13.12 83.09
N ALA A 16 -40.24 -13.40 82.50
CA ALA A 16 -40.48 -14.66 81.82
C ALA A 16 -39.53 -14.82 80.64
N SER A 17 -38.96 -16.01 80.53
CA SER A 17 -38.12 -16.37 79.40
C SER A 17 -38.95 -16.89 78.22
N ILE A 18 -38.66 -16.41 77.02
CA ILE A 18 -39.07 -17.04 75.77
C ILE A 18 -37.95 -17.99 75.31
N ALA A 19 -38.33 -19.17 74.81
CA ALA A 19 -37.39 -20.11 74.24
C ALA A 19 -37.23 -19.92 72.71
N TYR A 20 -36.00 -20.04 72.20
CA TYR A 20 -35.68 -19.96 70.77
C TYR A 20 -34.63 -20.99 70.36
N LYS A 21 -34.49 -21.24 69.06
CA LYS A 21 -33.51 -22.16 68.47
C LYS A 21 -32.82 -21.49 67.30
N ALA A 22 -31.54 -21.77 67.10
CA ALA A 22 -30.85 -21.41 65.87
C ALA A 22 -30.95 -22.57 64.89
N GLY A 23 -31.47 -22.33 63.68
CA GLY A 23 -31.62 -23.35 62.64
C GLY A 23 -32.42 -24.58 63.10
N ASN A 24 -31.91 -25.77 62.77
CA ASN A 24 -32.57 -27.05 63.01
C ASN A 24 -32.12 -27.76 64.31
N GLY A 25 -31.48 -27.05 65.25
CA GLY A 25 -30.98 -27.66 66.49
C GLY A 25 -32.07 -28.11 67.48
N ASP A 26 -31.79 -29.17 68.25
CA ASP A 26 -32.76 -29.70 69.22
C ASP A 26 -32.80 -28.94 70.55
N THR A 27 -31.67 -28.39 70.99
CA THR A 27 -31.53 -27.65 72.25
C THR A 27 -32.11 -26.24 72.13
N LYS A 28 -33.01 -25.87 73.04
CA LYS A 28 -33.58 -24.52 73.15
C LYS A 28 -32.63 -23.60 73.93
N LYS A 29 -32.51 -22.35 73.49
CA LYS A 29 -31.95 -21.22 74.24
C LYS A 29 -33.10 -20.38 74.82
N THR A 30 -32.82 -19.52 75.79
CA THR A 30 -33.84 -18.68 76.44
C THR A 30 -33.39 -17.23 76.57
N VAL A 31 -34.34 -16.29 76.50
CA VAL A 31 -34.13 -14.86 76.77
C VAL A 31 -35.33 -14.28 77.50
N LYS A 32 -35.12 -13.37 78.46
CA LYS A 32 -36.23 -12.72 79.15
C LYS A 32 -36.96 -11.76 78.21
N LEU A 33 -38.28 -11.65 78.37
CA LEU A 33 -39.11 -10.69 77.63
C LEU A 33 -38.58 -9.26 77.74
N GLN A 34 -38.16 -8.85 78.93
CA GLN A 34 -37.61 -7.52 79.19
C GLN A 34 -36.23 -7.27 78.56
N ASP A 35 -35.44 -8.32 78.30
CA ASP A 35 -34.10 -8.19 77.73
C ASP A 35 -34.17 -8.10 76.20
N GLY A 36 -35.17 -8.76 75.59
CA GLY A 36 -35.34 -8.78 74.13
C GLY A 36 -34.26 -9.56 73.38
N PHE A 37 -34.33 -9.59 72.05
CA PHE A 37 -33.31 -10.22 71.22
C PHE A 37 -32.22 -9.23 70.84
N ASN A 38 -30.96 -9.61 71.05
CA ASN A 38 -29.81 -8.90 70.50
C ASN A 38 -29.44 -9.50 69.14
N PHE A 39 -29.53 -8.68 68.10
CA PHE A 39 -29.06 -9.02 66.76
C PHE A 39 -27.68 -8.42 66.54
N THR A 40 -26.67 -9.26 66.36
CA THR A 40 -25.28 -8.83 66.15
C THR A 40 -24.79 -9.26 64.78
N ALA A 41 -24.22 -8.32 64.04
CA ALA A 41 -23.44 -8.63 62.86
C ALA A 41 -22.08 -9.17 63.32
N ALA A 42 -21.59 -10.22 62.67
CA ALA A 42 -20.26 -10.70 62.94
C ALA A 42 -19.21 -9.72 62.41
N THR A 43 -18.05 -9.69 63.04
CA THR A 43 -16.95 -8.77 62.70
C THR A 43 -15.71 -9.50 62.21
N ASP A 44 -15.75 -10.83 62.11
CA ASP A 44 -14.60 -11.62 61.69
C ASP A 44 -14.31 -11.42 60.20
N THR A 45 -13.04 -11.20 59.86
CA THR A 45 -12.56 -11.02 58.49
C THR A 45 -11.61 -12.15 58.05
N ALA A 46 -11.30 -13.10 58.94
CA ALA A 46 -10.39 -14.21 58.65
C ALA A 46 -11.01 -15.17 57.63
N ALA A 47 -10.20 -15.62 56.67
CA ALA A 47 -10.68 -16.46 55.57
C ALA A 47 -11.00 -17.91 56.00
N ASP A 48 -10.35 -18.41 57.05
CA ASP A 48 -10.22 -19.84 57.35
C ASP A 48 -10.75 -20.22 58.75
N THR A 49 -11.90 -19.66 59.12
CA THR A 49 -12.56 -19.92 60.41
C THR A 49 -13.99 -20.39 60.19
N ASP A 50 -14.46 -21.32 61.02
CA ASP A 50 -15.85 -21.80 61.04
C ASP A 50 -16.84 -20.81 61.69
N VAL A 51 -16.38 -19.62 62.09
CA VAL A 51 -17.26 -18.59 62.66
C VAL A 51 -17.92 -17.74 61.56
N PRO A 52 -19.12 -17.17 61.81
CA PRO A 52 -19.74 -16.26 60.86
C PRO A 52 -18.84 -15.07 60.53
N LYS A 53 -18.72 -14.75 59.24
CA LYS A 53 -17.92 -13.63 58.74
C LYS A 53 -18.69 -12.31 58.80
N SER A 54 -17.93 -11.21 58.83
CA SER A 54 -18.41 -9.86 58.53
C SER A 54 -19.00 -9.79 57.12
N GLY A 55 -19.78 -8.74 56.88
CA GLY A 55 -20.46 -8.53 55.60
C GLY A 55 -21.95 -8.23 55.72
N LEU A 56 -22.55 -8.48 56.89
CA LEU A 56 -23.95 -8.14 57.19
C LEU A 56 -24.03 -6.82 57.95
N ALA A 57 -24.90 -5.92 57.50
CA ALA A 57 -25.38 -4.78 58.25
C ALA A 57 -26.74 -5.11 58.88
N ILE A 58 -26.89 -4.76 60.15
CA ILE A 58 -28.14 -4.87 60.90
C ILE A 58 -28.50 -3.46 61.37
N THR A 59 -29.67 -2.97 60.98
CA THR A 59 -30.18 -1.66 61.41
C THR A 59 -31.54 -1.81 62.06
N THR A 60 -31.76 -1.08 63.16
CA THR A 60 -33.05 -1.05 63.86
C THR A 60 -33.79 0.25 63.53
N GLY A 61 -35.11 0.14 63.40
CA GLY A 61 -36.03 1.25 63.18
C GLY A 61 -37.09 1.34 64.27
N THR A 62 -38.06 2.23 64.07
CA THR A 62 -39.20 2.38 64.99
C THR A 62 -40.06 1.12 65.06
N ASN A 63 -40.77 0.91 66.17
CA ASN A 63 -41.75 -0.16 66.36
C ASN A 63 -41.18 -1.59 66.16
N GLY A 64 -39.89 -1.79 66.45
CA GLY A 64 -39.26 -3.11 66.38
C GLY A 64 -38.90 -3.58 64.96
N VAL A 65 -38.90 -2.69 63.97
CA VAL A 65 -38.41 -3.03 62.61
C VAL A 65 -36.90 -3.28 62.68
N VAL A 66 -36.47 -4.42 62.15
CA VAL A 66 -35.05 -4.78 61.99
C VAL A 66 -34.80 -5.11 60.53
N THR A 67 -33.77 -4.50 59.94
CA THR A 67 -33.36 -4.77 58.57
C THR A 67 -32.02 -5.50 58.56
N PHE A 68 -31.95 -6.57 57.78
CA PHE A 68 -30.74 -7.32 57.50
C PHE A 68 -30.36 -7.13 56.03
N GLY A 69 -29.12 -6.78 55.77
CA GLY A 69 -28.59 -6.67 54.41
C GLY A 69 -27.09 -6.81 54.41
N LEU A 70 -26.47 -6.83 53.23
CA LEU A 70 -25.01 -6.68 53.17
C LEU A 70 -24.62 -5.26 53.52
N ASP A 71 -23.49 -5.12 54.22
CA ASP A 71 -22.88 -3.82 54.46
C ASP A 71 -22.38 -3.17 53.17
N LYS A 72 -22.07 -1.87 53.25
CA LYS A 72 -21.68 -1.07 52.07
C LYS A 72 -20.41 -1.59 51.40
N ALA A 73 -19.42 -2.01 52.18
CA ALA A 73 -18.14 -2.47 51.65
C ALA A 73 -18.32 -3.78 50.86
N THR A 74 -19.03 -4.73 51.46
CA THR A 74 -19.36 -6.03 50.86
C THR A 74 -20.23 -5.87 49.62
N ARG A 75 -21.26 -5.02 49.67
CA ARG A 75 -22.08 -4.65 48.52
C ARG A 75 -21.23 -4.12 47.37
N SER A 76 -20.35 -3.14 47.65
CA SER A 76 -19.50 -2.51 46.63
C SER A 76 -18.57 -3.52 45.95
N THR A 77 -18.00 -4.45 46.73
CA THR A 77 -17.14 -5.51 46.18
C THR A 77 -17.92 -6.45 45.26
N ILE A 78 -19.12 -6.87 45.66
CA ILE A 78 -19.96 -7.78 44.87
C ILE A 78 -20.46 -7.11 43.60
N ASP A 79 -20.94 -5.87 43.71
CA ASP A 79 -21.44 -5.11 42.56
C ASP A 79 -20.33 -4.88 41.52
N ASN A 80 -19.10 -4.55 41.97
CA ASN A 80 -17.94 -4.45 41.08
C ASN A 80 -17.53 -5.80 40.47
N ALA A 81 -17.63 -6.90 41.21
CA ALA A 81 -17.28 -8.22 40.68
C ALA A 81 -18.27 -8.70 39.60
N ALA A 82 -19.53 -8.26 39.65
CA ALA A 82 -20.60 -8.64 38.73
C ALA A 82 -20.71 -7.72 37.48
N ASP A 83 -19.89 -6.68 37.38
CA ASP A 83 -19.96 -5.71 36.29
C ASP A 83 -19.65 -6.35 34.91
N LYS A 84 -20.51 -6.07 33.93
CA LYS A 84 -20.49 -6.65 32.58
C LYS A 84 -19.81 -5.75 31.56
N ASP A 85 -19.63 -4.47 31.88
CA ASP A 85 -19.11 -3.46 30.94
C ASP A 85 -17.59 -3.26 31.08
N LEU A 86 -16.91 -4.18 31.77
CA LEU A 86 -15.45 -4.15 32.03
C LEU A 86 -14.99 -2.94 32.85
N SER A 87 -15.89 -2.19 33.49
CA SER A 87 -15.51 -1.03 34.31
C SER A 87 -14.77 -1.46 35.59
N ASN A 88 -14.93 -2.73 35.98
CA ASN A 88 -14.18 -3.40 37.04
C ASN A 88 -12.75 -3.81 36.68
N LEU A 89 -12.30 -3.64 35.43
CA LEU A 89 -10.90 -3.91 35.09
C LEU A 89 -9.98 -2.89 35.79
N SER A 90 -8.95 -3.40 36.44
CA SER A 90 -7.83 -2.59 36.92
C SER A 90 -7.08 -1.94 35.75
N ASP A 91 -6.24 -0.95 36.03
CA ASP A 91 -5.41 -0.32 34.99
C ASP A 91 -4.48 -1.33 34.31
N THR A 92 -3.99 -2.32 35.07
CA THR A 92 -3.28 -3.49 34.53
C THR A 92 -4.18 -4.28 33.59
N GLY A 93 -5.41 -4.61 33.99
CA GLY A 93 -6.36 -5.34 33.15
C GLY A 93 -6.69 -4.59 31.85
N LYS A 94 -6.94 -3.28 31.93
CA LYS A 94 -7.16 -2.41 30.77
C LYS A 94 -5.95 -2.40 29.84
N THR A 95 -4.73 -2.35 30.40
CA THR A 95 -3.49 -2.40 29.63
C THR A 95 -3.33 -3.74 28.92
N THR A 96 -3.56 -4.86 29.62
CA THR A 96 -3.48 -6.20 29.03
C THR A 96 -4.47 -6.38 27.89
N VAL A 97 -5.71 -5.91 28.02
CA VAL A 97 -6.70 -5.96 26.92
C VAL A 97 -6.22 -5.14 25.71
N LYS A 98 -5.67 -3.94 25.95
CA LYS A 98 -5.12 -3.10 24.86
C LYS A 98 -3.94 -3.78 24.17
N GLU A 99 -3.01 -4.38 24.92
CA GLU A 99 -1.87 -5.10 24.35
C GLU A 99 -2.29 -6.36 23.60
N LEU A 100 -3.26 -7.12 24.11
CA LEU A 100 -3.83 -8.27 23.41
C LEU A 100 -4.45 -7.86 22.07
N ALA A 101 -5.22 -6.75 22.05
CA ALA A 101 -5.80 -6.22 20.83
C ALA A 101 -4.72 -5.78 19.82
N LYS A 102 -3.63 -5.14 20.28
CA LYS A 102 -2.49 -4.77 19.43
C LYS A 102 -1.76 -5.99 18.87
N GLY A 103 -1.55 -7.02 19.69
CA GLY A 103 -0.90 -8.27 19.27
C GLY A 103 -1.72 -8.98 18.21
N ALA A 104 -3.00 -9.19 18.47
CA ALA A 104 -3.93 -9.83 17.53
C ALA A 104 -3.99 -9.10 16.18
N ALA A 105 -4.00 -7.76 16.19
CA ALA A 105 -4.00 -6.97 14.96
C ALA A 105 -2.69 -7.11 14.16
N GLN A 106 -1.54 -7.20 14.83
CA GLN A 106 -0.23 -7.36 14.18
C GLN A 106 -0.03 -8.77 13.63
N ASP A 107 -0.42 -9.81 14.38
CA ASP A 107 -0.22 -11.20 13.95
C ASP A 107 -1.10 -11.59 12.75
N ALA A 108 -2.26 -10.96 12.63
CA ALA A 108 -3.20 -11.20 11.53
C ALA A 108 -2.73 -10.63 10.19
N VAL A 109 -1.94 -9.55 10.19
CA VAL A 109 -1.52 -8.84 8.97
C VAL A 109 -0.02 -9.02 8.76
N LYS A 110 0.33 -9.94 7.86
CA LYS A 110 1.72 -10.20 7.46
C LYS A 110 1.97 -9.61 6.08
N VAL A 111 2.73 -8.51 6.04
CA VAL A 111 3.19 -7.88 4.80
C VAL A 111 4.70 -8.05 4.73
N ALA A 112 5.19 -8.65 3.65
CA ALA A 112 6.60 -8.96 3.45
C ALA A 112 7.08 -8.39 2.12
N ASP A 113 8.39 -8.26 2.00
CA ASP A 113 9.02 -7.89 0.73
C ASP A 113 8.64 -8.89 -0.37
N GLY A 114 8.42 -8.32 -1.56
CA GLY A 114 8.15 -9.08 -2.78
C GLY A 114 9.37 -9.05 -3.69
N ILE A 115 9.27 -9.65 -4.88
CA ILE A 115 10.39 -9.70 -5.83
C ILE A 115 10.86 -8.29 -6.23
N ASN A 116 9.91 -7.38 -6.49
CA ASN A 116 10.20 -6.02 -6.93
C ASN A 116 9.57 -4.97 -5.99
N THR A 117 9.33 -5.33 -4.73
CA THR A 117 8.74 -4.43 -3.75
C THR A 117 9.43 -4.57 -2.41
N THR A 118 9.70 -3.44 -1.76
CA THR A 118 10.13 -3.39 -0.36
C THR A 118 8.98 -2.90 0.51
N VAL A 119 8.97 -3.33 1.76
CA VAL A 119 7.95 -2.96 2.74
C VAL A 119 8.61 -2.29 3.93
N GLU A 120 8.24 -1.04 4.18
CA GLU A 120 8.70 -0.30 5.36
C GLU A 120 7.56 -0.22 6.39
N LYS A 121 7.88 -0.53 7.65
CA LYS A 121 6.94 -0.44 8.77
C LYS A 121 7.02 0.94 9.42
N ASP A 122 5.89 1.64 9.46
CA ASP A 122 5.73 2.94 10.14
C ASP A 122 4.80 2.78 11.35
N THR A 123 5.33 3.08 12.54
CA THR A 123 4.59 3.05 13.81
C THR A 123 4.61 4.41 14.51
N ALA A 124 4.77 5.51 13.76
CA ALA A 124 4.82 6.85 14.34
C ALA A 124 3.50 7.25 15.03
N THR A 125 2.37 6.70 14.55
CA THR A 125 1.05 6.92 15.17
C THR A 125 0.75 5.83 16.20
N VAL A 126 0.50 6.23 17.45
CA VAL A 126 0.20 5.30 18.55
C VAL A 126 -1.00 4.42 18.21
N GLY A 127 -0.83 3.11 18.32
CA GLY A 127 -1.89 2.12 18.09
C GLY A 127 -2.15 1.81 16.61
N VAL A 128 -1.42 2.41 15.68
CA VAL A 128 -1.53 2.15 14.25
C VAL A 128 -0.19 1.66 13.72
N THR A 129 -0.22 0.59 12.93
CA THR A 129 0.92 0.15 12.12
C THR A 129 0.56 0.37 10.66
N THR A 130 1.35 1.18 9.95
CA THR A 130 1.23 1.35 8.49
C THR A 130 2.37 0.63 7.80
N TYR A 131 2.04 -0.17 6.80
CA TYR A 131 3.02 -0.81 5.92
C TYR A 131 3.08 -0.03 4.61
N LYS A 132 4.23 0.60 4.34
CA LYS A 132 4.50 1.30 3.08
C LYS A 132 5.13 0.31 2.11
N VAL A 133 4.38 -0.09 1.10
CA VAL A 133 4.86 -0.99 0.05
C VAL A 133 5.37 -0.15 -1.12
N ASN A 134 6.69 -0.15 -1.32
CA ASN A 134 7.35 0.59 -2.38
C ASN A 134 7.78 -0.37 -3.48
N ALA A 135 7.34 -0.14 -4.71
CA ALA A 135 7.89 -0.87 -5.86
C ALA A 135 9.28 -0.34 -6.21
N ASN A 136 10.25 -1.25 -6.38
CA ASN A 136 11.56 -0.91 -6.89
C ASN A 136 11.44 -0.42 -8.34
N ASP A 137 12.24 0.58 -8.69
CA ASP A 137 12.18 1.15 -10.01
C ASP A 137 12.77 0.19 -11.06
N THR A 138 12.16 0.13 -12.24
CA THR A 138 12.68 -0.67 -13.34
C THR A 138 13.65 0.17 -14.14
N THR A 139 14.90 -0.28 -14.22
CA THR A 139 15.90 0.37 -15.08
C THR A 139 15.72 -0.10 -16.51
N VAL A 140 15.47 0.84 -17.43
CA VAL A 140 15.45 0.58 -18.87
C VAL A 140 16.60 1.35 -19.49
N ALA A 141 17.52 0.63 -20.13
CA ALA A 141 18.75 1.20 -20.69
C ALA A 141 18.99 0.70 -22.11
N VAL A 142 19.57 1.57 -22.94
CA VAL A 142 20.18 1.22 -24.23
C VAL A 142 21.69 1.24 -24.06
N THR A 143 22.36 0.14 -24.39
CA THR A 143 23.81 -0.01 -24.22
C THR A 143 24.62 0.41 -25.45
N GLY A 144 23.97 1.00 -26.46
CA GLY A 144 24.65 1.48 -27.67
C GLY A 144 23.85 2.54 -28.42
N ASP A 145 24.44 3.04 -29.51
CA ASP A 145 23.98 4.27 -30.17
C ASP A 145 22.89 4.04 -31.23
N GLY A 146 22.31 2.84 -31.29
CA GLY A 146 21.31 2.49 -32.29
C GLY A 146 19.91 3.02 -31.96
N LEU A 147 19.57 3.04 -30.67
CA LEU A 147 18.25 3.35 -30.15
C LEU A 147 18.34 4.49 -29.15
N ALA A 148 17.25 5.25 -29.02
CA ALA A 148 17.07 6.26 -28.00
C ALA A 148 15.83 5.92 -27.17
N ILE A 149 15.96 6.03 -25.85
CA ILE A 149 14.84 5.95 -24.91
C ILE A 149 14.55 7.36 -24.40
N LYS A 150 13.27 7.72 -24.32
CA LYS A 150 12.77 8.94 -23.68
C LYS A 150 11.70 8.62 -22.65
N GLY A 151 11.53 9.49 -21.65
CA GLY A 151 10.59 9.31 -20.55
C GLY A 151 11.24 8.64 -19.34
N GLY A 152 10.44 7.90 -18.57
CA GLY A 152 10.88 7.23 -17.34
C GLY A 152 10.52 7.95 -16.04
N ASP A 153 9.97 9.16 -16.12
CA ASP A 153 9.39 9.82 -14.96
C ASP A 153 8.13 9.09 -14.48
N LEU A 154 7.93 9.05 -13.17
CA LEU A 154 6.73 8.46 -12.57
C LEU A 154 5.50 9.31 -12.88
N GLY A 155 4.56 8.75 -13.65
CA GLY A 155 3.31 9.42 -13.96
C GLY A 155 2.41 9.59 -12.74
N THR A 156 1.40 10.46 -12.87
CA THR A 156 0.34 10.64 -11.86
C THR A 156 -0.51 9.39 -11.67
N ASP A 157 -0.58 8.53 -12.69
CA ASP A 157 -1.18 7.20 -12.69
C ASP A 157 -0.29 6.13 -12.03
N LYS A 158 0.86 6.53 -11.48
CA LYS A 158 1.86 5.66 -10.85
C LYS A 158 2.50 4.66 -11.82
N VAL A 159 2.47 4.96 -13.11
CA VAL A 159 3.14 4.18 -14.15
C VAL A 159 4.27 5.00 -14.77
N ARG A 160 5.43 4.37 -14.98
CA ARG A 160 6.51 4.96 -15.78
C ARG A 160 6.31 4.59 -17.23
N LYS A 161 6.26 5.60 -18.09
CA LYS A 161 6.08 5.43 -19.54
C LYS A 161 7.38 5.74 -20.24
N TYR A 162 7.76 4.85 -21.15
CA TYR A 162 8.95 4.95 -21.97
C TYR A 162 8.55 4.97 -23.44
N SER A 163 9.22 5.81 -24.22
CA SER A 163 9.17 5.77 -25.68
C SER A 163 10.52 5.29 -26.19
N LEU A 164 10.49 4.26 -27.04
CA LEU A 164 11.66 3.72 -27.73
C LEU A 164 11.61 4.12 -29.19
N ASP A 165 12.72 4.66 -29.70
CA ASP A 165 12.85 5.09 -31.08
C ASP A 165 14.28 4.83 -31.57
N LEU A 166 14.52 4.95 -32.88
CA LEU A 166 15.86 5.02 -33.44
C LEU A 166 16.58 6.27 -32.93
N SER A 167 17.88 6.14 -32.70
CA SER A 167 18.71 7.28 -32.35
C SER A 167 18.77 8.30 -33.50
N ASP A 168 19.05 9.55 -33.15
CA ASP A 168 19.23 10.61 -34.15
C ASP A 168 20.37 10.29 -35.12
N THR A 169 21.42 9.60 -34.65
CA THR A 169 22.53 9.10 -35.47
C THR A 169 22.05 8.09 -36.53
N VAL A 170 21.23 7.12 -36.14
CA VAL A 170 20.70 6.13 -37.09
C VAL A 170 19.73 6.79 -38.07
N LYS A 171 18.86 7.67 -37.60
CA LYS A 171 17.95 8.44 -38.46
C LYS A 171 18.71 9.28 -39.48
N ALA A 172 19.80 9.94 -39.08
CA ALA A 172 20.66 10.70 -39.97
C ALA A 172 21.33 9.81 -41.04
N LYS A 173 21.85 8.64 -40.64
CA LYS A 173 22.43 7.67 -41.59
C LYS A 173 21.38 7.16 -42.59
N LEU A 174 20.17 6.87 -42.14
CA LEU A 174 19.08 6.44 -43.02
C LEU A 174 18.69 7.55 -44.01
N ASN A 175 18.61 8.79 -43.55
CA ASN A 175 18.37 9.94 -44.42
C ASN A 175 19.49 10.11 -45.47
N ALA A 176 20.75 9.90 -45.09
CA ALA A 176 21.88 9.95 -46.02
C ALA A 176 21.78 8.86 -47.12
N ILE A 177 21.38 7.63 -46.75
CA ILE A 177 21.18 6.54 -47.72
C ILE A 177 20.03 6.87 -48.68
N ASN A 178 18.91 7.40 -48.18
CA ASN A 178 17.80 7.82 -49.04
C ASN A 178 18.25 8.88 -50.06
N ASN A 179 19.13 9.80 -49.67
CA ASN A 179 19.71 10.79 -50.57
C ASN A 179 20.70 10.18 -51.59
N VAL A 180 21.32 9.03 -51.30
CA VAL A 180 22.13 8.27 -52.27
C VAL A 180 21.26 7.66 -53.38
N GLY A 181 20.02 7.24 -53.07
CA GLY A 181 19.06 6.79 -54.09
C GLY A 181 18.70 7.90 -55.09
N ASP A 182 18.65 9.15 -54.62
CA ASP A 182 18.37 10.32 -55.46
C ASP A 182 19.63 10.79 -56.23
N THR A 183 20.81 10.78 -55.58
CA THR A 183 22.10 11.14 -56.21
C THR A 183 22.73 10.04 -57.07
N ALA A 184 22.26 8.79 -57.01
CA ALA A 184 22.64 7.74 -57.95
C ALA A 184 22.20 8.05 -59.39
N SER A 185 21.36 9.07 -59.59
CA SER A 185 20.91 9.50 -60.90
C SER A 185 21.98 10.20 -61.73
N ASN A 186 23.09 10.71 -61.17
CA ASN A 186 24.19 11.27 -61.98
C ASN A 186 25.55 11.25 -61.23
N GLY A 187 26.63 10.95 -61.95
CA GLY A 187 28.00 10.90 -61.43
C GLY A 187 28.38 12.13 -60.60
N ARG A 188 29.08 11.88 -59.49
CA ARG A 188 29.31 12.74 -58.32
C ARG A 188 30.07 14.06 -58.56
N ASP A 189 30.38 14.42 -59.81
CA ASP A 189 31.02 15.70 -60.19
C ASP A 189 30.06 16.68 -60.91
N GLY A 190 28.77 16.35 -61.03
CA GLY A 190 27.77 17.30 -61.47
C GLY A 190 27.29 18.20 -60.35
N VAL A 191 28.14 19.08 -59.80
CA VAL A 191 27.65 20.25 -59.02
C VAL A 191 26.64 20.97 -59.92
N ASN A 192 25.35 20.81 -59.63
CA ASN A 192 24.24 21.21 -60.51
C ASN A 192 24.38 20.73 -61.97
N GLY A 193 24.73 19.46 -62.17
CA GLY A 193 24.66 18.84 -63.49
C GLY A 193 23.21 18.62 -63.87
N ALA A 194 22.50 19.67 -64.30
CA ALA A 194 21.46 19.46 -65.31
C ALA A 194 22.10 18.55 -66.36
N SER A 195 21.44 17.44 -66.72
CA SER A 195 21.79 16.71 -67.94
C SER A 195 22.03 17.79 -68.97
N GLY A 196 23.29 18.01 -69.38
CA GLY A 196 23.59 19.15 -70.23
C GLY A 196 22.62 19.03 -71.38
N ALA A 197 21.74 20.02 -71.58
CA ALA A 197 20.66 19.97 -72.57
C ALA A 197 21.18 19.67 -73.99
N LYS A 198 22.52 19.66 -74.15
CA LYS A 198 23.30 19.10 -75.23
C LYS A 198 24.35 18.12 -74.68
N GLY A 199 24.38 16.90 -75.20
CA GLY A 199 25.55 16.02 -75.15
C GLY A 199 26.71 16.59 -75.98
N LEU A 200 27.93 16.09 -75.75
CA LEU A 200 29.18 16.58 -76.40
C LEU A 200 29.13 16.58 -77.94
N THR A 201 28.25 15.77 -78.52
CA THR A 201 28.11 15.49 -79.96
C THR A 201 26.86 16.14 -80.58
N GLY A 202 26.01 16.81 -79.77
CA GLY A 202 24.89 17.65 -80.17
C GLY A 202 23.67 16.97 -80.83
N LYS A 203 23.86 15.99 -81.74
CA LYS A 203 22.83 15.35 -82.58
C LYS A 203 22.83 13.82 -82.55
N ASP A 204 23.49 13.21 -81.56
CA ASP A 204 23.59 11.75 -81.42
C ASP A 204 22.32 11.08 -80.82
N GLY A 205 21.28 11.85 -80.53
CA GLY A 205 20.04 11.35 -79.91
C GLY A 205 20.17 11.03 -78.42
N LEU A 206 21.31 11.36 -77.79
CA LEU A 206 21.60 11.05 -76.39
C LEU A 206 21.45 12.24 -75.44
N ASN A 207 20.87 13.35 -75.91
CA ASN A 207 20.52 14.49 -75.06
C ASN A 207 19.52 14.04 -73.97
N ASP A 208 19.68 14.55 -72.76
CA ASP A 208 18.85 14.23 -71.58
C ASP A 208 18.82 12.75 -71.15
N LYS A 209 19.65 11.89 -71.74
CA LYS A 209 19.81 10.48 -71.33
C LYS A 209 20.78 10.32 -70.16
N THR A 210 20.59 9.26 -69.37
CA THR A 210 21.49 8.91 -68.27
C THR A 210 22.88 8.53 -68.81
N LEU A 211 23.90 8.58 -67.95
CA LEU A 211 25.25 8.12 -68.33
C LEU A 211 25.26 6.64 -68.76
N THR A 212 24.47 5.80 -68.10
CA THR A 212 24.31 4.38 -68.44
C THR A 212 23.74 4.21 -69.85
N ASP A 213 22.70 4.95 -70.19
CA ASP A 213 22.09 4.92 -71.53
C ASP A 213 23.08 5.39 -72.60
N LYS A 214 23.84 6.46 -72.32
CA LYS A 214 24.89 6.98 -73.22
C LYS A 214 25.97 5.94 -73.49
N VAL A 215 26.48 5.29 -72.44
CA VAL A 215 27.50 4.23 -72.55
C VAL A 215 26.95 3.00 -73.29
N ASN A 216 25.71 2.61 -73.00
CA ASN A 216 25.06 1.50 -73.68
C ASN A 216 24.84 1.80 -75.17
N ALA A 217 24.40 3.01 -75.53
CA ALA A 217 24.23 3.40 -76.92
C ALA A 217 25.55 3.40 -77.70
N LEU A 218 26.67 3.79 -77.08
CA LEU A 218 28.00 3.66 -77.68
C LEU A 218 28.42 2.18 -77.84
N ARG A 219 28.17 1.34 -76.82
CA ARG A 219 28.51 -0.09 -76.85
C ARG A 219 27.68 -0.85 -77.90
N ASN A 220 26.40 -0.52 -78.00
CA ASN A 220 25.45 -1.15 -78.92
C ASN A 220 25.52 -0.56 -80.34
N GLY A 221 26.28 0.53 -80.54
CA GLY A 221 26.38 1.22 -81.82
C GLY A 221 25.17 2.10 -82.18
N GLU A 222 24.20 2.24 -81.28
CA GLU A 222 23.01 3.09 -81.45
C GLU A 222 23.35 4.58 -81.53
N ALA A 223 24.45 4.99 -80.87
CA ALA A 223 24.99 6.36 -80.94
C ALA A 223 25.75 6.65 -82.26
N GLY A 224 25.93 5.64 -83.12
CA GLY A 224 26.76 5.71 -84.32
C GLY A 224 28.25 5.45 -84.06
N SER A 225 29.06 5.55 -85.12
CA SER A 225 30.51 5.32 -85.04
C SER A 225 31.22 6.49 -84.33
N VAL A 226 32.05 6.21 -83.33
CA VAL A 226 32.95 7.21 -82.74
C VAL A 226 34.05 7.56 -83.73
N VAL A 227 34.20 8.85 -84.03
CA VAL A 227 35.21 9.38 -84.95
C VAL A 227 36.01 10.48 -84.26
N TYR A 228 37.29 10.59 -84.59
CA TYR A 228 38.08 11.76 -84.22
C TYR A 228 37.95 12.79 -85.32
N THR A 229 37.80 14.06 -84.95
CA THR A 229 37.77 15.17 -85.91
C THR A 229 38.78 16.24 -85.51
N ASP A 230 39.35 16.94 -86.49
CA ASP A 230 40.06 18.18 -86.24
C ASP A 230 39.09 19.32 -85.88
N GLU A 231 39.63 20.50 -85.55
CA GLU A 231 38.85 21.70 -85.19
C GLU A 231 37.92 22.16 -86.33
N ASN A 232 38.20 21.75 -87.57
CA ASN A 232 37.41 22.06 -88.76
C ASN A 232 36.39 20.95 -89.11
N GLY A 233 36.32 19.88 -88.31
CA GLY A 233 35.38 18.77 -88.48
C GLY A 233 35.83 17.69 -89.47
N ALA A 234 37.08 17.70 -89.95
CA ALA A 234 37.59 16.63 -90.82
C ALA A 234 37.93 15.38 -90.01
N ARG A 235 37.57 14.19 -90.52
CA ARG A 235 37.83 12.91 -89.83
C ARG A 235 39.33 12.62 -89.78
N LEU A 236 39.77 12.16 -88.61
CA LEU A 236 41.14 11.74 -88.35
C LEU A 236 41.17 10.26 -87.99
N VAL A 237 42.27 9.60 -88.36
CA VAL A 237 42.60 8.24 -87.94
C VAL A 237 43.69 8.32 -86.88
N LYS A 238 43.42 7.76 -85.70
CA LYS A 238 44.42 7.62 -84.64
C LYS A 238 45.27 6.38 -84.92
N ALA A 239 46.56 6.56 -85.16
CA ALA A 239 47.46 5.44 -85.38
C ALA A 239 48.02 4.91 -84.03
N LYS A 240 48.78 3.80 -84.10
CA LYS A 240 49.31 3.09 -82.93
C LYS A 240 50.38 3.88 -82.16
N ASP A 241 51.00 4.84 -82.83
CA ASP A 241 51.93 5.81 -82.23
C ASP A 241 51.22 6.85 -81.36
N GLY A 242 49.88 6.89 -81.40
CA GLY A 242 49.05 7.85 -80.67
C GLY A 242 48.78 9.14 -81.44
N GLU A 243 49.41 9.32 -82.61
CA GLU A 243 49.26 10.48 -83.47
C GLU A 243 48.00 10.38 -84.34
N TYR A 244 47.52 11.55 -84.79
CA TYR A 244 46.33 11.67 -85.64
C TYR A 244 46.73 11.99 -87.07
N TYR A 245 46.22 11.20 -88.00
CA TYR A 245 46.48 11.34 -89.43
C TYR A 245 45.18 11.60 -90.17
N LYS A 246 45.30 12.27 -91.32
CA LYS A 246 44.17 12.53 -92.22
C LYS A 246 43.97 11.39 -93.20
#